data_AF-A0A2M7SPJ7-F1
#
_entry.id   AF-A0A2M7SPJ7-F1
#
_cell.length_a   1.000
_cell.length_b   1.000
_cell.length_c   1.000
_cell.angle_alpha   90.00
_cell.angle_beta   90.00
_cell.angle_gamma   90.00
#
_symmetry.space_group_name_H-M   'P 1'
#
loop_
_entity.id
_entity.type
_entity.pdbx_description
1 polymer ?
#
loop_
_entity_poly.entity_id
_entity_poly.type
_entity_poly.pdbx_seq_one_letter_code
_entity_poly.pdbx_strand_id
1 'polypeptide(L)'
;MQAMTEYKADLLKRYWKYRETQFANEQTLFDPRYIKPASPPVFIRSEACRNVIVNPAASKQEKEKLLDLIPKGEWHKWFGSMNSSQALAQSVLGNLAIYGFLSSLSELKDDEGMKLFGKADISSDNFKMEHKIDFLGEPRQTSLDGYFSGNYRIAIECKFTEAEVG
;
A
#
# COMPACT_ATOMS: atom_id res chain seq x y z
N MET A 1 15.88 -5.84 18.37
CA MET A 1 15.43 -7.23 18.08
C MET A 1 14.14 -7.62 18.82
N GLN A 2 14.04 -7.41 20.14
CA GLN A 2 12.84 -7.81 20.91
C GLN A 2 11.59 -6.99 20.57
N ALA A 3 11.67 -5.65 20.59
CA ALA A 3 10.55 -4.75 20.24
C ALA A 3 9.99 -4.98 18.82
N MET A 4 10.83 -5.39 17.88
CA MET A 4 10.43 -5.70 16.51
C MET A 4 9.66 -7.02 16.36
N THR A 5 10.07 -8.01 17.17
CA THR A 5 9.37 -9.29 17.24
C THR A 5 7.98 -9.07 17.83
N GLU A 6 7.86 -8.13 18.77
CA GLU A 6 6.60 -7.69 19.36
C GLU A 6 5.73 -6.94 18.35
N TYR A 7 6.26 -5.98 17.58
CA TYR A 7 5.52 -5.26 16.54
C TYR A 7 4.91 -6.22 15.51
N LYS A 8 5.73 -7.10 14.92
CA LYS A 8 5.25 -8.03 13.89
C LYS A 8 4.26 -9.04 14.45
N ALA A 9 4.47 -9.54 15.66
CA ALA A 9 3.53 -10.44 16.32
C ALA A 9 2.18 -9.77 16.61
N ASP A 10 2.21 -8.52 17.09
CA ASP A 10 1.01 -7.73 17.32
C ASP A 10 0.25 -7.42 16.03
N LEU A 11 0.99 -7.05 14.97
CA LEU A 11 0.45 -6.81 13.64
C LEU A 11 -0.27 -8.07 13.09
N LEU A 12 0.37 -9.25 13.18
CA LEU A 12 -0.24 -10.53 12.81
C LEU A 12 -1.52 -10.81 13.60
N LYS A 13 -1.51 -10.57 14.92
CA LYS A 13 -2.69 -10.73 15.77
C LYS A 13 -3.83 -9.80 15.33
N ARG A 14 -3.52 -8.55 14.99
CA ARG A 14 -4.50 -7.58 14.48
C ARG A 14 -5.09 -8.02 13.15
N TYR A 15 -4.29 -8.57 12.22
CA TYR A 15 -4.81 -9.09 10.96
C TYR A 15 -5.74 -10.29 11.14
N TRP A 16 -5.37 -11.24 11.98
CA TRP A 16 -6.22 -12.39 12.27
C TRP A 16 -7.54 -11.96 12.90
N LYS A 17 -7.50 -11.03 13.86
CA LYS A 17 -8.72 -10.42 14.43
C LYS A 17 -9.56 -9.69 13.37
N TYR A 18 -8.93 -8.93 12.48
CA TYR A 18 -9.63 -8.24 11.40
C TYR A 18 -10.31 -9.24 10.45
N ARG A 19 -9.59 -10.29 10.04
CA ARG A 19 -10.12 -11.37 9.22
C ARG A 19 -11.33 -12.04 9.88
N GLU A 20 -11.19 -12.43 11.15
CA GLU A 20 -12.26 -13.11 11.90
C GLU A 20 -13.49 -12.23 12.07
N THR A 21 -13.30 -10.93 12.31
CA THR A 21 -14.43 -10.01 12.55
C THR A 21 -15.12 -9.57 11.26
N GLN A 22 -14.38 -9.31 10.19
CA GLN A 22 -14.95 -8.79 8.93
C GLN A 22 -15.32 -9.90 7.93
N PHE A 23 -14.71 -11.08 8.03
CA PHE A 23 -14.86 -12.17 7.05
C PHE A 23 -15.17 -13.52 7.69
N ALA A 24 -15.84 -13.54 8.86
CA ALA A 24 -16.15 -14.75 9.63
C ALA A 24 -16.73 -15.89 8.77
N ASN A 25 -17.63 -15.55 7.84
CA ASN A 25 -18.37 -16.48 6.99
C ASN A 25 -17.78 -16.61 5.57
N GLU A 26 -16.70 -15.91 5.27
CA GLU A 26 -16.14 -15.78 3.92
C GLU A 26 -14.74 -16.42 3.83
N GLN A 27 -14.58 -17.58 4.49
CA GLN A 27 -13.31 -18.30 4.57
C GLN A 27 -12.72 -18.64 3.18
N THR A 28 -13.58 -18.84 2.18
CA THR A 28 -13.22 -19.16 0.79
C THR A 28 -12.51 -18.02 0.06
N LEU A 29 -12.57 -16.79 0.57
CA LEU A 29 -11.82 -15.66 0.00
C LEU A 29 -10.33 -15.71 0.34
N PHE A 30 -9.92 -16.56 1.29
CA PHE A 30 -8.55 -16.65 1.78
C PHE A 30 -7.85 -17.91 1.27
N ASP A 31 -6.56 -17.77 0.98
CA ASP A 31 -5.73 -18.88 0.52
C ASP A 31 -5.48 -19.86 1.68
N PRO A 32 -5.90 -21.13 1.56
CA PRO A 32 -5.82 -22.09 2.65
C PRO A 32 -4.38 -22.44 3.07
N ARG A 33 -3.39 -22.13 2.22
CA ARG A 33 -1.97 -22.35 2.53
C ARG A 33 -1.46 -21.43 3.64
N TYR A 34 -2.14 -20.30 3.88
CA TYR A 34 -1.71 -19.26 4.82
C TYR A 34 -2.61 -19.15 6.06
N ILE A 35 -3.32 -20.23 6.45
CA ILE A 35 -4.21 -20.23 7.64
C ILE A 35 -3.44 -20.30 8.98
N LYS A 36 -2.10 -20.31 8.95
CA LYS A 36 -1.29 -20.45 10.17
C LYS A 36 -1.18 -19.12 10.91
N PRO A 37 -1.31 -19.09 12.26
CA PRO A 37 -1.16 -17.86 13.06
C PRO A 37 0.17 -17.12 12.86
N ALA A 38 1.23 -17.83 12.45
CA ALA A 38 2.55 -17.27 12.18
C ALA A 38 2.68 -16.59 10.79
N SER A 39 1.60 -16.54 10.00
CA SER A 39 1.57 -15.91 8.68
C SER A 39 0.41 -14.92 8.59
N PRO A 40 0.56 -13.83 7.83
CA PRO A 40 -0.55 -12.92 7.59
C PRO A 40 -1.65 -13.64 6.80
N PRO A 41 -2.94 -13.34 7.02
CA PRO A 41 -3.99 -13.75 6.11
C PRO A 41 -3.68 -13.27 4.68
N VAL A 42 -3.99 -14.12 3.71
CA VAL A 42 -3.77 -13.84 2.29
C VAL A 42 -5.07 -14.10 1.54
N PHE A 43 -5.58 -13.11 0.83
CA PHE A 43 -6.69 -13.30 -0.10
C PHE A 43 -6.24 -14.16 -1.29
N ILE A 44 -7.13 -14.99 -1.81
CA ILE A 44 -6.90 -15.70 -3.07
C ILE A 44 -6.72 -14.71 -4.23
N ARG A 45 -6.05 -15.15 -5.31
CA ARG A 45 -5.69 -14.27 -6.43
C ARG A 45 -6.88 -13.49 -7.03
N SER A 46 -8.05 -14.12 -7.13
CA SER A 46 -9.27 -13.46 -7.64
C SER A 46 -9.82 -12.38 -6.72
N GLU A 47 -9.50 -12.45 -5.42
CA GLU A 47 -10.01 -11.58 -4.37
C GLU A 47 -8.93 -10.64 -3.81
N ALA A 48 -7.74 -10.60 -4.42
CA ALA A 48 -6.59 -9.85 -3.92
C ALA A 48 -6.86 -8.34 -3.77
N CYS A 49 -7.77 -7.79 -4.57
CA CYS A 49 -8.22 -6.38 -4.44
C CYS A 49 -8.85 -6.05 -3.09
N ARG A 50 -9.39 -7.04 -2.36
CA ARG A 50 -9.98 -6.83 -1.04
C ARG A 50 -8.96 -6.44 0.02
N ASN A 51 -7.68 -6.58 -0.30
CA ASN A 51 -6.60 -6.12 0.55
C ASN A 51 -6.37 -4.60 0.48
N VAL A 52 -6.97 -3.91 -0.51
CA VAL A 52 -6.97 -2.45 -0.58
C VAL A 52 -8.06 -1.91 0.33
N ILE A 53 -7.68 -1.05 1.28
CA ILE A 53 -8.62 -0.33 2.14
C ILE A 53 -9.25 0.79 1.30
N VAL A 54 -10.57 0.77 1.24
CA VAL A 54 -11.37 1.74 0.49
C VAL A 54 -12.27 2.51 1.45
N ASN A 55 -12.65 3.74 1.11
CA ASN A 55 -13.71 4.44 1.84
C ASN A 55 -15.00 3.59 1.81
N PRO A 56 -15.58 3.21 2.96
CA PRO A 56 -16.80 2.38 2.99
C PRO A 56 -17.98 3.01 2.27
N ALA A 57 -18.07 4.35 2.29
CA ALA A 57 -19.10 5.13 1.63
C ALA A 57 -18.83 5.36 0.13
N ALA A 58 -17.68 4.90 -0.40
CA ALA A 58 -17.35 5.07 -1.80
C ALA A 58 -18.35 4.35 -2.71
N SER A 59 -18.73 5.04 -3.77
CA SER A 59 -19.47 4.49 -4.90
C SER A 59 -18.68 3.36 -5.58
N LYS A 60 -19.38 2.54 -6.37
CA LYS A 60 -18.74 1.49 -7.17
C LYS A 60 -17.68 2.08 -8.12
N GLN A 61 -17.98 3.21 -8.75
CA GLN A 61 -17.08 3.88 -9.68
C GLN A 61 -15.81 4.39 -9.00
N GLU A 62 -15.90 4.92 -7.78
CA GLU A 62 -14.72 5.35 -7.01
C GLU A 62 -13.85 4.16 -6.60
N LYS A 63 -14.47 3.05 -6.18
CA LYS A 63 -13.75 1.81 -5.87
C LYS A 63 -13.03 1.26 -7.11
N GLU A 64 -13.69 1.25 -8.26
CA GLU A 64 -13.08 0.83 -9.53
C GLU A 64 -11.91 1.75 -9.90
N LYS A 65 -12.09 3.07 -9.84
CA LYS A 65 -11.00 4.05 -10.06
C LYS A 65 -9.81 3.78 -9.14
N LEU A 66 -10.03 3.49 -7.86
CA LEU A 66 -8.97 3.20 -6.89
C LEU A 66 -8.20 1.96 -7.28
N LEU A 67 -8.91 0.88 -7.59
CA LEU A 67 -8.29 -0.38 -7.98
C LEU A 67 -7.54 -0.28 -9.32
N ASP A 68 -8.01 0.57 -10.24
CA ASP A 68 -7.41 0.80 -11.55
C ASP A 68 -6.17 1.71 -11.53
N LEU A 69 -5.86 2.37 -10.39
CA LEU A 69 -4.59 3.11 -10.23
C LEU A 69 -3.36 2.21 -10.37
N ILE A 70 -3.49 0.92 -10.04
CA ILE A 70 -2.48 -0.10 -10.33
C ILE A 70 -3.12 -1.18 -11.20
N PRO A 71 -2.71 -1.31 -12.47
CA PRO A 71 -3.24 -2.36 -13.33
C PRO A 71 -3.04 -3.75 -12.72
N LYS A 72 -4.03 -4.65 -12.85
CA LYS A 72 -3.98 -6.00 -12.27
C LYS A 72 -2.74 -6.82 -12.66
N GLY A 73 -2.16 -6.54 -13.84
CA GLY A 73 -0.92 -7.19 -14.30
C GLY A 73 0.34 -6.74 -13.55
N GLU A 74 0.27 -5.63 -12.83
CA GLU A 74 1.36 -5.01 -12.07
C GLU A 74 1.25 -5.31 -10.56
N TRP A 75 0.16 -5.98 -10.14
CA TRP A 75 0.06 -6.47 -8.78
C TRP A 75 1.15 -7.49 -8.49
N HIS A 76 1.93 -7.21 -7.46
CA HIS A 76 2.93 -8.12 -6.94
C HIS A 76 2.28 -9.44 -6.50
N LYS A 77 3.04 -10.54 -6.54
CA LYS A 77 2.54 -11.88 -6.15
C LYS A 77 1.97 -11.94 -4.72
N TRP A 78 2.39 -11.01 -3.86
CA TRP A 78 1.93 -10.89 -2.48
C TRP A 78 0.85 -9.81 -2.28
N PHE A 79 0.30 -9.23 -3.34
CA PHE A 79 -0.65 -8.12 -3.24
C PHE A 79 -1.85 -8.43 -2.34
N GLY A 80 -2.35 -9.67 -2.36
CA GLY A 80 -3.45 -10.12 -1.50
C GLY A 80 -3.07 -10.41 -0.04
N SER A 81 -1.80 -10.35 0.34
CA SER A 81 -1.36 -10.54 1.73
C SER A 81 -1.60 -9.28 2.54
N MET A 82 -2.14 -9.39 3.75
CA MET A 82 -2.31 -8.21 4.63
C MET A 82 -0.99 -7.51 5.02
N ASN A 83 0.17 -8.11 4.72
CA ASN A 83 1.51 -7.48 4.82
C ASN A 83 1.96 -6.75 3.54
N SER A 84 1.14 -6.72 2.49
CA SER A 84 1.50 -6.15 1.19
C SER A 84 1.73 -4.65 1.30
N SER A 85 2.98 -4.21 1.11
CA SER A 85 3.30 -2.78 1.10
C SER A 85 2.68 -2.09 -0.13
N GLN A 86 2.65 -2.75 -1.28
CA GLN A 86 1.96 -2.25 -2.47
C GLN A 86 0.46 -2.01 -2.24
N ALA A 87 -0.23 -2.95 -1.56
CA ALA A 87 -1.65 -2.76 -1.25
C ALA A 87 -1.87 -1.65 -0.22
N LEU A 88 -0.97 -1.51 0.76
CA LEU A 88 -1.00 -0.40 1.72
C LEU A 88 -0.74 0.95 1.02
N ALA A 89 0.25 1.02 0.13
CA ALA A 89 0.54 2.22 -0.64
C ALA A 89 -0.66 2.64 -1.49
N GLN A 90 -1.32 1.70 -2.16
CA GLN A 90 -2.55 1.98 -2.91
C GLN A 90 -3.70 2.42 -1.99
N SER A 91 -3.82 1.81 -0.83
CA SER A 91 -4.82 2.19 0.18
C SER A 91 -4.61 3.62 0.68
N VAL A 92 -3.37 4.06 0.88
CA VAL A 92 -3.09 5.41 1.37
C VAL A 92 -3.08 6.42 0.22
N LEU A 93 -2.10 6.28 -0.69
CA LEU A 93 -1.88 7.25 -1.76
C LEU A 93 -3.02 7.27 -2.77
N GLY A 94 -3.58 6.10 -3.08
CA GLY A 94 -4.68 6.01 -4.04
C GLY A 94 -5.96 6.68 -3.55
N ASN A 95 -6.32 6.51 -2.27
CA ASN A 95 -7.45 7.25 -1.69
C ASN A 95 -7.15 8.76 -1.66
N LEU A 96 -5.95 9.20 -1.26
CA LEU A 96 -5.59 10.61 -1.31
C LEU A 96 -5.71 11.19 -2.73
N ALA A 97 -5.27 10.45 -3.75
CA ALA A 97 -5.35 10.86 -5.15
C ALA A 97 -6.79 11.04 -5.63
N ILE A 98 -7.65 10.06 -5.35
CA ILE A 98 -9.04 10.06 -5.84
C ILE A 98 -9.89 11.12 -5.16
N TYR A 99 -9.64 11.39 -3.89
CA TYR A 99 -10.40 12.37 -3.13
C TYR A 99 -9.76 13.77 -3.12
N GLY A 100 -8.68 13.99 -3.89
CA GLY A 100 -8.05 15.31 -4.03
C GLY A 100 -7.30 15.79 -2.78
N PHE A 101 -6.82 14.86 -1.95
CA PHE A 101 -6.12 15.14 -0.69
C PHE A 101 -4.60 14.92 -0.75
N LEU A 102 -4.02 14.73 -1.94
CA LEU A 102 -2.55 14.59 -2.07
C LEU A 102 -1.80 15.82 -1.55
N SER A 103 -2.37 17.01 -1.67
CA SER A 103 -1.76 18.26 -1.19
C SER A 103 -1.47 18.23 0.32
N SER A 104 -2.20 17.43 1.11
CA SER A 104 -1.93 17.24 2.54
C SER A 104 -0.56 16.62 2.82
N LEU A 105 0.05 15.91 1.85
CA LEU A 105 1.42 15.40 1.98
C LEU A 105 2.45 16.52 2.12
N SER A 106 2.16 17.72 1.59
CA SER A 106 3.05 18.89 1.71
C SER A 106 3.16 19.46 3.12
N GLU A 107 2.24 19.05 4.02
CA GLU A 107 2.22 19.43 5.43
C GLU A 107 3.07 18.50 6.30
N LEU A 108 3.45 17.33 5.77
CA LEU A 108 4.27 16.36 6.49
C LEU A 108 5.68 16.93 6.74
N LYS A 109 6.17 16.68 7.94
CA LYS A 109 7.50 17.06 8.39
C LYS A 109 8.34 15.83 8.67
N ASP A 110 9.64 15.93 8.44
CA ASP A 110 10.61 14.96 8.93
C ASP A 110 10.90 15.17 10.42
N ASP A 111 11.80 14.34 10.96
CA ASP A 111 12.18 14.35 12.37
C ASP A 111 12.91 15.63 12.80
N GLU A 112 13.39 16.43 11.84
CA GLU A 112 14.00 17.75 12.06
C GLU A 112 12.97 18.90 11.96
N GLY A 113 11.71 18.57 11.65
CA GLY A 113 10.63 19.54 11.50
C GLY A 113 10.60 20.22 10.12
N MET A 114 11.41 19.77 9.17
CA MET A 114 11.48 20.28 7.81
C MET A 114 10.43 19.62 6.93
N LYS A 115 9.96 20.31 5.88
CA LYS A 115 8.95 19.75 4.97
C LYS A 115 9.48 18.50 4.27
N LEU A 116 8.84 17.36 4.51
CA LEU A 116 9.26 16.06 3.97
C LEU A 116 9.26 16.06 2.42
N PHE A 117 8.31 16.77 1.81
CA PHE A 117 8.17 16.88 0.35
C PHE A 117 8.91 18.12 -0.23
N GLY A 118 9.64 18.86 0.60
CA GLY A 118 10.48 19.98 0.19
C GLY A 118 9.77 21.02 -0.68
N LYS A 119 10.22 21.14 -1.93
CA LYS A 119 9.71 22.08 -2.94
C LYS A 119 8.88 21.40 -4.03
N ALA A 120 8.51 20.15 -3.84
CA ALA A 120 7.67 19.44 -4.80
C ALA A 120 6.32 20.14 -4.94
N ASP A 121 5.86 20.27 -6.19
CA ASP A 121 4.47 20.60 -6.47
C ASP A 121 3.66 19.30 -6.33
N ILE A 122 2.69 19.27 -5.43
CA ILE A 122 1.96 18.04 -5.08
C ILE A 122 0.53 18.16 -5.58
N SER A 123 0.22 17.46 -6.67
CA SER A 123 -1.11 17.42 -7.25
C SER A 123 -1.43 16.03 -7.81
N SER A 124 -2.70 15.80 -8.13
CA SER A 124 -3.10 14.54 -8.79
C SER A 124 -2.60 14.47 -10.24
N ASP A 125 -2.36 15.61 -10.89
CA ASP A 125 -1.97 15.68 -12.31
C ASP A 125 -0.53 15.18 -12.54
N ASN A 126 0.32 15.30 -11.52
CA ASN A 126 1.72 14.89 -11.60
C ASN A 126 2.03 13.63 -10.77
N PHE A 127 1.02 13.02 -10.16
CA PHE A 127 1.12 11.80 -9.36
C PHE A 127 0.92 10.53 -10.19
N LYS A 128 1.73 9.51 -9.92
CA LYS A 128 1.56 8.15 -10.48
C LYS A 128 1.86 7.10 -9.41
N MET A 129 1.07 6.03 -9.42
CA MET A 129 1.41 4.79 -8.72
C MET A 129 2.19 3.86 -9.63
N GLU A 130 3.02 2.99 -9.04
CA GLU A 130 3.85 2.02 -9.77
C GLU A 130 4.65 2.65 -10.91
N HIS A 131 5.32 3.77 -10.60
CA HIS A 131 6.12 4.46 -11.60
C HIS A 131 7.40 3.67 -11.86
N LYS A 132 7.49 3.11 -13.06
CA LYS A 132 8.62 2.28 -13.46
C LYS A 132 9.82 3.13 -13.88
N ILE A 133 11.00 2.80 -13.34
CA ILE A 133 12.27 3.45 -13.63
C ILE A 133 13.31 2.43 -14.12
N ASP A 134 14.15 2.83 -15.06
CA ASP A 134 15.14 1.96 -15.72
C ASP A 134 16.59 2.47 -15.59
N PHE A 135 16.79 3.63 -14.96
CA PHE A 135 18.08 4.30 -14.88
C PHE A 135 18.96 3.85 -13.69
N LEU A 136 18.47 2.97 -12.82
CA LEU A 136 19.24 2.42 -11.69
C LEU A 136 20.13 1.23 -12.10
N GLY A 137 20.10 0.80 -13.36
CA GLY A 137 20.92 -0.31 -13.86
C GLY A 137 20.52 -1.67 -13.31
N GLU A 138 19.33 -1.79 -12.72
CA GLU A 138 18.83 -3.04 -12.16
C GLU A 138 18.40 -4.03 -13.26
N PRO A 139 18.61 -5.35 -13.08
CA PRO A 139 18.22 -6.36 -14.07
C PRO A 139 16.73 -6.39 -14.40
N ARG A 140 15.89 -5.85 -13.51
CA ARG A 140 14.47 -5.66 -13.70
C ARG A 140 14.15 -4.20 -13.42
N GLN A 141 13.22 -3.66 -14.18
CA GLN A 141 12.74 -2.30 -13.97
C GLN A 141 12.20 -2.15 -12.55
N THR A 142 12.73 -1.19 -11.80
CA THR A 142 12.25 -0.86 -10.44
C THR A 142 10.90 -0.16 -10.57
N SER A 143 9.95 -0.50 -9.72
CA SER A 143 8.67 0.20 -9.64
C SER A 143 8.62 0.97 -8.33
N LEU A 144 8.26 2.26 -8.39
CA LEU A 144 8.05 3.09 -7.22
C LEU A 144 6.56 3.07 -6.85
N ASP A 145 6.24 2.74 -5.60
CA ASP A 145 4.85 2.69 -5.10
C ASP A 145 4.08 3.99 -5.36
N GLY A 146 4.76 5.14 -5.24
CA GLY A 146 4.24 6.45 -5.60
C GLY A 146 5.31 7.37 -6.17
N TYR A 147 4.92 8.25 -7.10
CA TYR A 147 5.84 9.19 -7.72
C TYR A 147 5.17 10.51 -8.06
N PHE A 148 5.81 11.61 -7.69
CA PHE A 148 5.44 12.96 -8.12
C PHE A 148 6.48 13.49 -9.10
N SER A 149 6.03 13.81 -10.32
CA SER A 149 6.86 14.38 -11.37
C SER A 149 6.95 15.91 -11.26
N GLY A 150 7.99 16.51 -11.85
CA GLY A 150 8.19 17.96 -11.84
C GLY A 150 9.66 18.36 -11.83
N ASN A 151 9.91 19.64 -11.54
CA ASN A 151 11.26 20.19 -11.34
C ASN A 151 11.92 19.59 -10.08
N TYR A 152 11.12 19.36 -9.04
CA TYR A 152 11.50 18.59 -7.87
C TYR A 152 10.67 17.31 -7.86
N ARG A 153 11.34 16.16 -7.92
CA ARG A 153 10.70 14.85 -8.05
C ARG A 153 10.69 14.14 -6.71
N ILE A 154 9.58 13.47 -6.39
CA ILE A 154 9.47 12.66 -5.18
C ILE A 154 9.22 11.22 -5.59
N ALA A 155 10.04 10.31 -5.10
CA ALA A 155 9.82 8.88 -5.15
C ALA A 155 9.37 8.40 -3.77
N ILE A 156 8.31 7.62 -3.71
CA ILE A 156 7.76 7.03 -2.49
C ILE A 156 7.85 5.52 -2.64
N GLU A 157 8.44 4.89 -1.63
CA GLU A 157 8.50 3.45 -1.46
C GLU A 157 7.98 3.11 -0.06
N CYS A 158 7.04 2.18 0.02
CA CYS A 158 6.43 1.74 1.26
C CYS A 158 7.10 0.45 1.73
N LYS A 159 7.64 0.46 2.95
CA LYS A 159 8.21 -0.72 3.60
C LYS A 159 7.42 -1.03 4.87
N PHE A 160 6.34 -1.79 4.75
CA PHE A 160 5.40 -1.93 5.85
C PHE A 160 5.88 -2.88 6.96
N THR A 161 6.50 -4.00 6.60
CA THR A 161 6.86 -5.05 7.57
C THR A 161 8.34 -5.45 7.53
N GLU A 162 9.18 -4.57 6.96
CA GLU A 162 10.62 -4.77 6.89
C GLU A 162 11.28 -4.56 8.26
N ALA A 163 12.30 -5.36 8.54
CA ALA A 163 12.90 -5.43 9.85
C ALA A 163 13.79 -4.23 10.22
N GLU A 164 13.94 -3.25 9.33
CA GLU A 164 14.80 -2.08 9.55
C GLU A 164 13.99 -0.80 9.79
N VAL A 165 12.67 -0.85 9.54
CA VAL A 165 11.79 0.34 9.52
C VAL A 165 10.56 0.17 10.44
N GLY A 166 10.33 -1.04 11.00
CA GLY A 166 9.17 -1.40 11.82
C GLY A 166 9.42 -1.58 13.32
#